data_AF-A0A1E2WCL8-F1
#
_entry.id   AF-A0A1E2WCL8-F1
#
_cell.length_a   1.000
_cell.length_b   1.000
_cell.length_c   1.000
_cell.angle_alpha   90.00
_cell.angle_beta   90.00
_cell.angle_gamma   90.00
#
_symmetry.space_group_name_H-M   'P 1'
#
loop_
_entity.id
_entity.type
_entity.pdbx_description
1 polymer ?
#
loop_
_entity_poly.entity_id
_entity_poly.type
_entity_poly.pdbx_seq_one_letter_code
_entity_poly.pdbx_strand_id
1 'polypeptide(L)'
;MAYQRINITLPAQTLQAIDKFAPKGDSPEETLRERSRFIDAAIQAYITQIQTEKLRQQLKEGAIRRAGRDRQLTDDWFALEEEAWQQNAN
;
A
#
# COMPACT_ATOMS: atom_id res chain seq x y z
N MET A 1 21.58 -6.93 -7.80
CA MET A 1 20.32 -6.85 -8.58
C MET A 1 20.66 -7.14 -10.03
N ALA A 2 20.08 -8.19 -10.61
CA ALA A 2 20.28 -8.52 -12.02
C ALA A 2 19.28 -7.72 -12.86
N TYR A 3 19.77 -6.92 -13.80
CA TYR A 3 18.92 -6.21 -14.76
C TYR A 3 18.79 -7.05 -16.03
N GLN A 4 17.55 -7.29 -16.47
CA GLN A 4 17.28 -7.91 -17.76
C GLN A 4 16.82 -6.85 -18.75
N ARG A 5 17.53 -6.74 -19.88
CA ARG A 5 17.14 -5.82 -20.94
C ARG A 5 15.97 -6.41 -21.73
N ILE A 6 14.87 -5.67 -21.80
CA ILE A 6 13.69 -5.99 -22.59
C ILE A 6 13.35 -4.81 -23.51
N ASN A 7 12.71 -5.08 -24.63
CA ASN A 7 12.18 -4.04 -25.51
C ASN A 7 10.72 -3.79 -25.16
N ILE A 8 10.38 -2.55 -24.80
CA ILE A 8 9.01 -2.14 -24.49
C ILE A 8 8.65 -0.92 -25.32
N THR A 9 7.39 -0.82 -25.73
CA THR A 9 6.86 0.37 -26.39
C THR A 9 6.13 1.20 -25.34
N LEU A 10 6.55 2.45 -25.17
CA LEU A 10 5.93 3.41 -24.26
C LEU A 10 5.35 4.58 -25.04
N PRO A 11 4.23 5.17 -24.59
CA PRO A 11 3.74 6.42 -25.15
C PRO A 11 4.81 7.51 -25.11
N ALA A 12 4.87 8.36 -26.14
CA ALA A 12 5.85 9.44 -26.22
C ALA A 12 5.80 10.37 -24.99
N GLN A 13 4.59 10.65 -24.48
CA GLN A 13 4.38 11.43 -23.25
C GLN A 13 5.02 10.77 -22.01
N THR A 14 5.01 9.45 -21.93
CA THR A 14 5.63 8.70 -20.81
C THR A 14 7.14 8.77 -20.91
N LEU A 15 7.70 8.66 -22.13
CA LEU A 15 9.13 8.84 -22.35
C LEU A 15 9.58 10.26 -21.96
N GLN A 16 8.81 11.29 -22.33
CA GLN A 16 9.08 12.67 -21.91
C GLN A 16 9.03 12.84 -20.39
N ALA A 17 8.07 12.21 -19.72
CA ALA A 17 7.99 12.24 -18.27
C ALA A 17 9.22 11.57 -17.63
N ILE A 18 9.62 10.39 -18.13
CA ILE A 18 10.83 9.71 -17.67
C ILE A 18 12.05 10.62 -17.88
N ASP A 19 12.20 11.25 -19.04
CA ASP A 19 13.34 12.12 -19.35
C ASP A 19 13.38 13.40 -18.51
N LYS A 20 12.23 13.84 -18.02
CA LYS A 20 12.08 15.00 -17.16
C LYS A 20 12.39 14.69 -15.69
N PHE A 21 12.00 13.51 -15.21
CA PHE A 21 12.08 13.18 -13.78
C PHE A 21 13.20 12.20 -13.43
N ALA A 22 13.69 11.40 -14.38
CA ALA A 22 14.85 10.55 -14.17
C ALA A 22 16.13 11.41 -14.10
N PRO A 23 17.06 11.09 -13.20
CA PRO A 23 18.38 11.70 -13.19
C PRO A 23 19.08 11.48 -14.54
N LYS A 24 19.75 12.51 -15.05
CA LYS A 24 20.66 12.37 -16.18
C LYS A 24 22.04 12.03 -15.63
N GLY A 25 22.65 10.96 -16.15
CA GLY A 25 24.02 10.60 -15.83
C GLY A 25 25.01 11.44 -16.62
N ASP A 26 26.29 11.37 -16.26
CA ASP A 26 27.35 12.11 -16.96
C ASP A 26 27.63 11.55 -18.35
N SER A 27 27.21 10.29 -18.59
CA SER A 27 27.32 9.59 -19.87
C SER A 27 25.97 9.08 -20.39
N PRO A 28 25.86 8.77 -21.70
CA PRO A 28 24.66 8.15 -22.27
C PRO A 28 24.31 6.81 -21.62
N GLU A 29 25.31 6.00 -21.31
CA GLU A 29 25.10 4.69 -20.67
C GLU A 29 24.58 4.83 -19.24
N GLU A 30 25.12 5.79 -18.49
CA GLU A 30 24.66 6.07 -17.13
C GLU A 30 23.23 6.63 -17.13
N THR A 31 22.89 7.48 -18.09
CA THR A 31 21.52 7.98 -18.28
C THR A 31 20.54 6.82 -18.54
N LEU A 32 20.90 5.83 -19.36
CA LEU A 32 20.07 4.65 -19.59
C LEU A 32 19.89 3.80 -18.31
N ARG A 33 20.93 3.71 -17.48
CA ARG A 33 20.87 3.02 -16.18
C ARG A 33 19.95 3.73 -15.20
N GLU A 34 20.05 5.06 -15.10
CA GLU A 34 19.20 5.86 -14.22
C GLU A 34 17.72 5.85 -14.67
N ARG A 35 17.46 5.85 -15.98
CA ARG A 35 16.10 5.60 -16.51
C ARG A 35 15.55 4.25 -16.06
N SER A 36 16.37 3.19 -16.14
CA SER A 36 15.95 1.84 -15.74
C SER A 36 15.65 1.75 -14.24
N ARG A 37 16.48 2.40 -13.41
CA ARG A 37 16.24 2.53 -11.96
C ARG A 37 14.97 3.33 -11.64
N PHE A 38 14.75 4.43 -12.34
CA PHE A 38 13.55 5.24 -12.18
C PHE A 38 12.28 4.46 -12.51
N ILE A 39 12.29 3.69 -13.60
CA ILE A 39 11.17 2.83 -14.00
C ILE A 39 10.91 1.76 -12.94
N ASP A 40 11.95 1.07 -12.44
CA ASP A 40 11.81 0.07 -11.38
C ASP A 40 11.19 0.68 -10.11
N ALA A 41 11.72 1.81 -9.64
CA ALA A 41 11.19 2.51 -8.47
C ALA A 41 9.72 2.93 -8.63
N ALA A 42 9.35 3.43 -9.82
CA ALA A 42 7.97 3.80 -10.12
C ALA A 42 7.03 2.57 -10.10
N ILE A 43 7.48 1.43 -10.65
CA ILE A 43 6.70 0.19 -10.63
C ILE A 43 6.53 -0.33 -9.20
N GLN A 44 7.59 -0.34 -8.38
CA GLN A 44 7.51 -0.77 -6.99
C GLN A 44 6.57 0.12 -6.16
N ALA A 45 6.63 1.43 -6.36
CA ALA A 45 5.72 2.37 -5.71
C ALA A 45 4.26 2.09 -6.11
N TYR A 46 4.01 1.86 -7.40
CA TYR A 46 2.66 1.57 -7.91
C TYR A 46 2.12 0.23 -7.38
N ILE A 47 2.95 -0.82 -7.33
CA ILE A 47 2.58 -2.10 -6.72
C ILE A 47 2.21 -1.90 -5.24
N THR A 48 3.04 -1.16 -4.49
CA THR A 48 2.80 -0.88 -3.07
C THR A 48 1.48 -0.13 -2.86
N GLN A 49 1.17 0.83 -3.72
CA GLN A 49 -0.10 1.55 -3.70
C GLN A 49 -1.28 0.60 -3.94
N ILE A 50 -1.24 -0.24 -4.97
CA ILE A 50 -2.30 -1.22 -5.26
C ILE A 50 -2.52 -2.16 -4.06
N GLN A 51 -1.44 -2.69 -3.49
CA GLN A 51 -1.52 -3.61 -2.36
C GLN A 51 -2.14 -2.94 -1.13
N THR A 52 -1.76 -1.68 -0.87
CA THR A 52 -2.29 -0.90 0.25
C THR A 52 -3.79 -0.64 0.09
N GLU A 53 -4.24 -0.23 -1.10
CA GLU A 53 -5.66 -0.01 -1.38
C GLU A 53 -6.48 -1.30 -1.24
N LYS A 54 -5.96 -2.41 -1.77
CA LYS A 54 -6.61 -3.72 -1.63
C LYS A 54 -6.72 -4.14 -0.16
N LEU A 55 -5.66 -3.94 0.63
CA LEU A 55 -5.67 -4.24 2.06
C LEU A 55 -6.70 -3.39 2.81
N ARG A 56 -6.76 -2.07 2.54
CA ARG A 56 -7.76 -1.17 3.12
C ARG A 56 -9.18 -1.64 2.83
N GLN A 57 -9.45 -2.04 1.59
CA GLN A 57 -10.77 -2.56 1.21
C GLN A 57 -11.10 -3.84 1.98
N GLN A 58 -10.17 -4.80 2.05
CA GLN A 58 -10.38 -6.06 2.78
C GLN A 58 -10.60 -5.84 4.28
N LEU A 59 -9.88 -4.92 4.90
CA LEU A 59 -10.07 -4.53 6.30
C LEU A 59 -11.44 -3.91 6.51
N LYS A 60 -11.86 -2.97 5.65
CA LYS A 60 -13.18 -2.34 5.70
C LYS A 60 -14.30 -3.38 5.60
N GLU A 61 -14.24 -4.25 4.60
CA GLU A 61 -15.23 -5.32 4.43
C GLU A 61 -15.25 -6.27 5.63
N GLY A 62 -14.07 -6.63 6.16
CA GLY A 62 -13.95 -7.45 7.35
C GLY A 62 -14.61 -6.81 8.58
N ALA A 63 -14.39 -5.51 8.80
CA ALA A 63 -15.00 -4.77 9.89
C ALA A 63 -16.52 -4.71 9.75
N ILE A 64 -17.04 -4.41 8.55
CA ILE A 64 -18.48 -4.41 8.28
C ILE A 64 -19.10 -5.78 8.54
N ARG A 65 -18.48 -6.86 8.02
CA ARG A 65 -18.97 -8.24 8.22
C ARG A 65 -19.03 -8.65 9.69
N ARG A 66 -18.08 -8.17 10.51
CA ARG A 66 -17.98 -8.54 11.92
C ARG A 66 -18.67 -7.57 12.87
N ALA A 67 -19.15 -6.42 12.39
CA ALA A 67 -19.72 -5.35 13.22
C ALA A 67 -20.80 -5.84 14.19
N GLY A 68 -21.70 -6.72 13.75
CA GLY A 68 -22.75 -7.28 14.62
C GLY A 68 -22.18 -8.14 15.75
N ARG A 69 -21.25 -9.06 15.42
CA ARG A 69 -20.56 -9.90 16.41
C ARG A 69 -19.75 -9.04 17.38
N ASP A 70 -19.02 -8.07 16.86
CA ASP A 70 -18.13 -7.21 17.66
C ASP A 70 -18.95 -6.36 18.64
N ARG A 71 -20.11 -5.86 18.20
CA ARG A 71 -21.06 -5.16 19.07
C ARG A 71 -21.61 -6.06 20.17
N GLN A 72 -22.11 -7.25 19.81
CA GLN A 72 -22.65 -8.18 20.81
C GLN A 72 -21.60 -8.53 21.86
N LEU A 73 -20.37 -8.81 21.42
CA LEU A 73 -19.26 -9.09 22.31
C LEU A 73 -19.01 -7.90 23.26
N THR A 74 -18.97 -6.67 22.75
CA THR A 74 -18.81 -5.48 23.61
C THR A 74 -19.94 -5.36 24.62
N ASP A 75 -21.19 -5.56 24.21
CA ASP A 75 -22.35 -5.49 25.11
C ASP A 75 -22.26 -6.56 26.21
N ASP A 76 -21.86 -7.79 25.87
CA ASP A 76 -21.67 -8.90 26.82
C ASP A 76 -20.56 -8.60 27.84
N TRP A 77 -19.41 -8.06 27.39
CA TRP A 77 -18.30 -7.69 28.28
C TRP A 77 -18.65 -6.50 29.17
N PHE A 78 -19.37 -5.50 28.65
CA PHE A 78 -19.79 -4.34 29.42
C PHE A 78 -20.68 -4.75 30.61
N ALA A 79 -21.62 -5.67 30.38
CA ALA A 79 -22.47 -6.19 31.45
C ALA A 79 -21.65 -6.86 32.56
N LEU A 80 -20.65 -7.67 32.22
CA LEU A 80 -19.76 -8.31 33.19
C LEU A 80 -18.91 -7.32 33.98
N GLU A 81 -18.40 -6.27 33.32
CA GLU A 81 -17.63 -5.21 33.97
C GLU A 81 -18.50 -4.40 34.95
N GLU A 82 -19.74 -4.08 34.57
CA GLU A 82 -20.69 -3.37 35.42
C GLU A 82 -21.06 -4.21 36.67
N GLU A 83 -21.34 -5.51 36.49
CA GLU A 83 -21.59 -6.43 37.60
C GLU A 83 -20.40 -6.51 38.57
N ALA A 84 -19.18 -6.62 38.07
CA ALA A 84 -17.97 -6.68 38.89
C ALA A 84 -17.72 -5.37 39.66
N TRP A 85 -18.05 -4.23 39.06
CA TRP A 85 -17.90 -2.93 39.71
C TRP A 85 -18.90 -2.75 40.86
N GLN A 86 -20.17 -3.12 40.64
CA GLN A 86 -21.22 -3.05 41.66
C GLN A 86 -20.95 -3.99 42.85
N GLN A 87 -20.38 -5.17 42.60
CA GLN A 87 -20.01 -6.11 43.67
C GLN A 87 -18.85 -5.63 44.55
N ASN A 88 -17.92 -4.84 44.01
CA ASN A 88 -16.79 -4.29 44.76
C ASN A 88 -17.10 -2.95 45.45
N ALA A 89 -18.24 -2.33 45.13
CA ALA A 89 -18.70 -1.07 45.74
C ALA A 89 -19.57 -1.27 47.00
N ASN A 90 -19.92 -2.52 47.33
CA ASN A 90 -20.64 -2.92 48.54
C ASN A 90 -19.73 -3.52 49.61
#